data_AF-A0A816Z9A4-F1
#
_entry.id   AF-A0A816Z9A4-F1
#
_cell.length_a   1.000
_cell.length_b   1.000
_cell.length_c   1.000
_cell.angle_alpha   90.00
_cell.angle_beta   90.00
_cell.angle_gamma   90.00
#
_symmetry.space_group_name_H-M   'P 1'
#
loop_
_entity.id
_entity.type
_entity.pdbx_description
1 polymer ?
#
loop_
_entity_poly.entity_id
_entity_poly.type
_entity_poly.pdbx_seq_one_letter_code
_entity_poly.pdbx_strand_id
1 'polypeptide(L)'
;MRNSRLRSVRVALAIFLAKIRLALSNRVLACVFRLASKRSVSRICHQVRVALMQDFVPYHVGFQHVSRETILAQHQTMVATELLTNGREQVVLIADGTYLFCQKSSNNEFQRRTYSQHKHRHLVKPMIITASVSIWESS
;
A
#
# COMPACT_ATOMS: atom_id res chain seq x y z
N MET A 1 4.33 11.53 13.05
CA MET A 1 4.99 12.70 12.37
C MET A 1 4.45 14.02 12.93
N ARG A 2 5.28 15.02 13.26
CA ARG A 2 4.84 16.29 13.88
C ARG A 2 4.77 17.44 12.86
N ASN A 3 3.92 18.43 13.12
CA ASN A 3 3.92 19.70 12.37
C ASN A 3 5.26 20.42 12.53
N SER A 4 5.69 21.16 11.51
CA SER A 4 6.83 22.08 11.60
C SER A 4 6.42 23.48 11.14
N ARG A 5 7.25 24.50 11.48
CA ARG A 5 6.99 25.90 11.09
C ARG A 5 6.80 26.10 9.58
N LEU A 6 7.34 25.21 8.75
CA LEU A 6 7.31 25.31 7.29
C LEU A 6 6.30 24.36 6.62
N ARG A 7 5.64 23.47 7.38
CA ARG A 7 4.86 22.36 6.83
C ARG A 7 3.89 21.77 7.84
N SER A 8 2.62 21.68 7.44
CA SER A 8 1.62 20.86 8.16
C SER A 8 1.71 19.39 7.76
N VAL A 9 1.21 18.51 8.62
CA VAL A 9 1.05 17.07 8.32
C VAL A 9 0.21 16.84 7.05
N ARG A 10 -0.85 17.65 6.84
CA ARG A 10 -1.72 17.56 5.65
C ARG A 10 -0.94 17.82 4.36
N VAL A 11 -0.11 18.87 4.32
CA VAL A 11 0.72 19.18 3.14
C VAL A 11 1.73 18.05 2.87
N ALA A 12 2.31 17.49 3.93
CA ALA A 12 3.25 16.36 3.81
C ALA A 12 2.59 15.15 3.15
N LEU A 13 1.38 14.79 3.62
CA LEU A 13 0.59 13.71 3.05
C LEU A 13 0.17 14.04 1.61
N ALA A 14 -0.27 15.26 1.32
CA ALA A 14 -0.62 15.68 -0.04
C ALA A 14 0.55 15.53 -1.02
N ILE A 15 1.77 15.94 -0.62
CA ILE A 15 2.99 15.75 -1.44
C ILE A 15 3.25 14.25 -1.70
N PHE A 16 3.15 13.43 -0.66
CA PHE A 16 3.34 11.99 -0.77
C PHE A 16 2.29 11.32 -1.67
N LEU A 17 1.01 11.67 -1.49
CA LEU A 17 -0.10 11.18 -2.29
C LEU A 17 0.03 11.62 -3.76
N ALA A 18 0.38 12.88 -4.02
CA ALA A 18 0.65 13.36 -5.36
C ALA A 18 1.81 12.60 -6.02
N LYS A 19 2.87 12.29 -5.26
CA LYS A 19 4.01 11.51 -5.75
C LYS A 19 3.58 10.11 -6.23
N ILE A 20 2.76 9.41 -5.44
CA ILE A 20 2.33 8.04 -5.78
C ILE A 20 1.22 8.02 -6.84
N ARG A 21 0.32 9.01 -6.85
CA ARG A 21 -0.82 9.05 -7.76
C ARG A 21 -0.44 9.51 -9.16
N LEU A 22 0.48 10.48 -9.27
CA LEU A 22 0.82 11.17 -10.52
C LEU A 22 2.22 10.81 -11.06
N ALA A 23 3.00 10.03 -10.32
CA ALA A 23 4.38 9.64 -10.68
C ALA A 23 5.32 10.82 -11.00
N LEU A 24 5.05 12.02 -10.47
CA LEU A 24 5.81 13.23 -10.77
C LEU A 24 7.25 13.19 -10.22
N SER A 25 8.18 13.84 -10.91
CA SER A 25 9.56 13.98 -10.42
C SER A 25 9.61 14.85 -9.15
N ASN A 26 10.62 14.63 -8.29
CA ASN A 26 10.78 15.42 -7.08
C ASN A 26 11.07 16.91 -7.38
N ARG A 27 11.55 17.24 -8.59
CA ARG A 27 11.73 18.63 -9.03
C ARG A 27 10.38 19.30 -9.32
N VAL A 28 9.49 18.61 -10.05
CA VAL A 28 8.14 19.12 -10.35
C VAL A 28 7.35 19.32 -9.06
N LEU A 29 7.38 18.33 -8.16
CA LEU A 29 6.71 18.45 -6.85
C LEU A 29 7.29 19.58 -6.00
N ALA A 30 8.60 19.82 -6.04
CA ALA A 30 9.19 20.95 -5.32
C ALA A 30 8.70 22.29 -5.88
N CYS A 31 8.53 22.41 -7.20
CA CYS A 31 7.96 23.60 -7.84
C CYS A 31 6.48 23.81 -7.44
N VAL A 32 5.63 22.78 -7.63
CA VAL A 32 4.18 22.84 -7.34
C VAL A 32 3.91 23.19 -5.88
N PHE A 33 4.64 22.60 -4.94
CA PHE A 33 4.47 22.81 -3.51
C PHE A 33 5.38 23.91 -2.94
N ARG A 34 6.05 24.70 -3.79
CA ARG A 34 6.93 25.83 -3.41
C ARG A 34 7.98 25.45 -2.36
N LEU A 35 8.60 24.29 -2.51
CA LEU A 35 9.66 23.79 -1.63
C LEU A 35 11.03 24.20 -2.16
N ALA A 36 11.94 24.55 -1.25
CA ALA A 36 13.29 25.02 -1.58
C ALA A 36 14.13 24.01 -2.41
N SER A 37 13.84 22.71 -2.36
CA SER A 37 14.60 21.73 -3.16
C SER A 37 13.88 20.39 -3.36
N LYS A 38 14.32 19.65 -4.39
CA LYS A 38 13.94 18.24 -4.62
C LYS A 38 14.30 17.30 -3.45
N ARG A 39 15.33 17.67 -2.65
CA ARG A 39 15.75 16.89 -1.48
C ARG A 39 14.70 17.00 -0.36
N SER A 40 14.06 18.16 -0.21
CA SER A 40 12.96 18.37 0.73
C SER A 40 11.80 17.42 0.44
N VAL A 41 11.40 17.28 -0.83
CA VAL A 41 10.37 16.30 -1.26
C VAL A 41 10.76 14.88 -0.86
N SER A 42 11.99 14.45 -1.17
CA SER A 42 12.47 13.11 -0.83
C SER A 42 12.39 12.84 0.68
N ARG A 43 12.81 13.81 1.50
CA ARG A 43 12.76 13.71 2.96
C ARG A 43 11.32 13.68 3.48
N ILE A 44 10.43 14.49 2.92
CA ILE A 44 8.99 14.49 3.26
C ILE A 44 8.40 13.12 2.98
N CYS A 45 8.58 12.58 1.77
CA CYS A 45 8.05 11.27 1.39
C CYS A 45 8.59 10.15 2.29
N HIS A 46 9.87 10.19 2.63
CA HIS A 46 10.45 9.22 3.56
C HIS A 46 9.79 9.29 4.96
N GLN A 47 9.65 10.50 5.52
CA GLN A 47 9.03 10.69 6.83
C GLN A 47 7.56 10.26 6.86
N VAL A 48 6.79 10.59 5.80
CA VAL A 48 5.40 10.16 5.66
C VAL A 48 5.33 8.63 5.59
N ARG A 49 6.16 7.99 4.78
CA ARG A 49 6.21 6.53 4.68
C ARG A 49 6.51 5.87 6.03
N VAL A 50 7.51 6.36 6.75
CA VAL A 50 7.86 5.84 8.09
C VAL A 50 6.68 5.98 9.05
N ALA A 51 6.04 7.15 9.08
CA ALA A 51 4.88 7.38 9.93
C ALA A 51 3.70 6.49 9.55
N LEU A 52 3.41 6.29 8.26
CA LEU A 52 2.35 5.36 7.84
C LEU A 52 2.66 3.92 8.26
N MET A 53 3.91 3.48 8.13
CA MET A 53 4.31 2.13 8.55
C MET A 53 4.20 1.90 10.06
N GLN A 54 4.39 2.96 10.86
CA GLN A 54 4.34 2.88 12.33
C GLN A 54 2.93 3.09 12.87
N ASP A 55 2.23 4.09 12.36
CA ASP A 55 1.03 4.64 12.99
C ASP A 55 -0.27 4.29 12.22
N PHE A 56 -0.19 3.78 10.99
CA PHE A 56 -1.36 3.47 10.16
C PHE A 56 -1.44 1.98 9.78
N VAL A 57 -0.34 1.42 9.28
CA VAL A 57 -0.33 0.04 8.76
C VAL A 57 -0.74 -0.97 9.83
N PRO A 58 -0.17 -0.99 11.04
CA PRO A 58 -0.51 -2.00 12.04
C PRO A 58 -1.99 -1.98 12.45
N TYR A 59 -2.64 -0.83 12.35
CA TYR A 59 -3.99 -0.58 12.86
C TYR A 59 -5.08 -0.62 11.78
N HIS A 60 -4.73 -0.59 10.49
CA HIS A 60 -5.72 -0.47 9.43
C HIS A 60 -5.52 -1.41 8.23
N VAL A 61 -4.31 -1.90 7.95
CA VAL A 61 -4.05 -2.70 6.72
C VAL A 61 -3.04 -3.84 6.90
N GLY A 62 -2.32 -3.90 8.03
CA GLY A 62 -1.35 -4.95 8.34
C GLY A 62 -2.00 -6.15 9.01
N PHE A 63 -1.33 -7.30 9.07
CA PHE A 63 -1.95 -8.54 9.59
C PHE A 63 -2.48 -8.47 11.03
N GLN A 64 -2.02 -7.50 11.81
CA GLN A 64 -2.41 -7.30 13.21
C GLN A 64 -3.70 -6.46 13.36
N HIS A 65 -4.20 -5.85 12.29
CA HIS A 65 -5.34 -4.92 12.38
C HIS A 65 -6.69 -5.60 12.57
N VAL A 66 -6.79 -6.91 12.27
CA VAL A 66 -8.03 -7.67 12.31
C VAL A 66 -7.79 -9.02 12.97
N SER A 67 -8.68 -9.42 13.87
CA SER A 67 -8.60 -10.72 14.53
C SER A 67 -9.21 -11.82 13.67
N ARG A 68 -8.87 -13.08 13.96
CA ARG A 68 -9.45 -14.24 13.29
C ARG A 68 -10.97 -14.28 13.51
N GLU A 69 -11.41 -13.98 14.71
CA GLU A 69 -12.81 -13.99 15.13
C GLU A 69 -13.59 -12.92 14.36
N THR A 70 -13.00 -11.72 14.19
CA THR A 70 -13.58 -10.67 13.34
C THR A 70 -13.69 -11.12 11.89
N ILE A 71 -12.67 -11.80 11.34
CA ILE A 71 -12.74 -12.30 9.96
C ILE A 71 -13.85 -13.32 9.79
N LEU A 72 -13.96 -14.30 10.69
CA LEU A 72 -15.01 -15.32 10.63
C LEU A 72 -16.41 -14.72 10.75
N ALA A 73 -16.58 -13.70 11.60
CA ALA A 73 -17.87 -13.07 11.85
C ALA A 73 -18.29 -12.06 10.75
N GLN A 74 -17.34 -11.31 10.19
CA GLN A 74 -17.64 -10.13 9.37
C GLN A 74 -17.06 -10.17 7.95
N HIS A 75 -16.11 -11.05 7.68
CA HIS A 75 -15.35 -11.09 6.41
C HIS A 75 -15.27 -12.51 5.82
N GLN A 76 -16.21 -13.37 6.17
CA GLN A 76 -16.35 -14.68 5.54
C GLN A 76 -17.78 -14.90 5.05
N THR A 77 -17.91 -15.19 3.76
CA THR A 77 -19.21 -15.54 3.18
C THR A 77 -19.58 -16.98 3.52
N MET A 78 -20.88 -17.24 3.65
CA MET A 78 -21.41 -18.61 3.77
C MET A 78 -20.96 -19.47 2.58
N VAL A 79 -20.99 -18.93 1.36
CA VAL A 79 -20.56 -19.64 0.15
C VAL A 79 -19.10 -20.06 0.24
N ALA A 80 -18.18 -19.17 0.62
CA ALA A 80 -16.77 -19.53 0.78
C ALA A 80 -16.56 -20.58 1.87
N THR A 81 -17.33 -20.52 2.96
CA THR A 81 -17.28 -21.50 4.04
C THR A 81 -17.71 -22.88 3.55
N GLU A 82 -18.89 -22.99 2.94
CA GLU A 82 -19.44 -24.28 2.49
C GLU A 82 -18.61 -24.91 1.36
N LEU A 83 -18.02 -24.10 0.48
CA LEU A 83 -17.25 -24.62 -0.66
C LEU A 83 -15.79 -24.94 -0.36
N LEU A 84 -15.16 -24.20 0.57
CA LEU A 84 -13.70 -24.21 0.73
C LEU A 84 -13.24 -24.64 2.13
N THR A 85 -14.16 -24.99 3.03
CA THR A 85 -13.85 -25.39 4.40
C THR A 85 -14.58 -26.66 4.81
N ASN A 86 -14.05 -27.35 5.82
CA ASN A 86 -14.68 -28.51 6.44
C ASN A 86 -15.42 -28.14 7.73
N GLY A 87 -15.56 -26.85 8.03
CA GLY A 87 -16.19 -26.36 9.27
C GLY A 87 -16.07 -24.84 9.46
N ARG A 88 -16.98 -24.27 10.25
CA ARG A 88 -17.18 -22.81 10.41
C ARG A 88 -16.04 -22.06 11.12
N GLU A 89 -15.05 -22.76 11.66
CA GLU A 89 -13.92 -22.15 12.36
C GLU A 89 -12.72 -21.88 11.46
N GLN A 90 -12.78 -22.26 10.17
CA GLN A 90 -11.69 -22.08 9.22
C GLN A 90 -11.84 -20.77 8.45
N VAL A 91 -10.76 -19.99 8.39
CA VAL A 91 -10.71 -18.74 7.62
C VAL A 91 -10.28 -19.03 6.19
N VAL A 92 -11.05 -18.51 5.23
CA VAL A 92 -10.67 -18.49 3.81
C VAL A 92 -9.95 -17.18 3.50
N LEU A 93 -8.70 -17.30 3.05
CA LEU A 93 -7.90 -16.17 2.59
C LEU A 93 -7.77 -16.18 1.07
N ILE A 94 -7.90 -15.01 0.47
CA ILE A 94 -7.65 -14.75 -0.94
C ILE A 94 -6.27 -14.11 -1.05
N ALA A 95 -5.35 -14.81 -1.69
CA ALA A 95 -4.01 -14.29 -1.97
C ALA A 95 -3.90 -14.00 -3.47
N ASP A 96 -4.01 -12.73 -3.84
CA ASP A 96 -3.83 -12.28 -5.23
C ASP A 96 -2.44 -11.70 -5.44
N GLY A 97 -1.81 -12.11 -6.54
CA GLY A 97 -0.49 -11.66 -6.95
C GLY A 97 -0.55 -10.91 -8.27
N THR A 98 -0.82 -9.61 -8.21
CA THR A 98 -0.91 -8.77 -9.41
C THR A 98 0.46 -8.22 -9.82
N TYR A 99 0.74 -8.18 -11.13
CA TYR A 99 1.95 -7.56 -11.68
C TYR A 99 1.78 -6.05 -11.80
N LEU A 100 2.69 -5.30 -11.19
CA LEU A 100 2.81 -3.85 -11.39
C LEU A 100 4.05 -3.56 -12.22
N PHE A 101 3.85 -3.03 -13.42
CA PHE A 101 4.97 -2.60 -14.26
C PHE A 101 5.61 -1.36 -13.66
N CYS A 102 6.94 -1.36 -13.59
CA CYS A 102 7.70 -0.21 -13.14
C CYS A 102 8.61 0.27 -14.27
N GLN A 103 8.75 1.60 -14.38
CA GLN A 103 9.68 2.19 -15.32
C GLN A 103 11.12 1.85 -14.93
N LYS A 104 12.01 1.87 -15.93
CA LYS A 104 13.44 1.63 -15.72
C LYS A 104 13.99 2.62 -14.69
N SER A 105 14.48 2.08 -13.58
CA SER A 105 15.11 2.87 -12.52
C SER A 105 16.56 3.18 -12.88
N SER A 106 17.06 4.34 -12.45
CA SER A 106 18.49 4.66 -12.50
C SER A 106 19.29 3.89 -11.43
N ASN A 107 18.63 3.23 -10.48
CA ASN A 107 19.27 2.32 -9.54
C ASN A 107 19.42 0.95 -10.20
N ASN A 108 20.65 0.64 -10.61
CA ASN A 108 21.01 -0.61 -11.29
C ASN A 108 20.68 -1.87 -10.47
N GLU A 109 20.84 -1.82 -9.14
CA GLU A 109 20.51 -2.95 -8.26
C GLU A 109 19.00 -3.21 -8.26
N PHE A 110 18.20 -2.16 -8.05
CA PHE A 110 16.74 -2.26 -8.11
C PHE A 110 16.25 -2.69 -9.50
N GLN A 111 16.88 -2.16 -10.55
CA GLN A 111 16.56 -2.53 -11.93
C GLN A 111 16.76 -4.03 -12.18
N ARG A 112 17.89 -4.60 -11.74
CA ARG A 112 18.15 -6.04 -11.85
C ARG A 112 17.15 -6.86 -11.05
N ARG A 113 16.87 -6.45 -9.81
CA ARG A 113 15.92 -7.16 -8.93
C ARG A 113 14.48 -7.18 -9.44
N THR A 114 14.08 -6.17 -10.22
CA THR A 114 12.72 -6.05 -10.76
C THR A 114 12.57 -6.61 -12.16
N TYR A 115 13.65 -7.02 -12.83
CA TYR A 115 13.55 -7.59 -14.18
C TYR A 115 13.01 -9.02 -14.12
N SER A 116 11.83 -9.23 -14.71
CA SER A 116 11.27 -10.56 -14.90
C SER A 116 11.79 -11.15 -16.20
N GLN A 117 12.50 -12.28 -16.13
CA GLN A 117 12.91 -13.03 -17.33
C GLN A 117 11.69 -13.52 -18.11
N HIS A 118 10.68 -14.04 -17.43
CA HIS A 118 9.48 -14.57 -18.07
C HIS A 118 8.63 -13.49 -18.79
N LYS A 119 8.63 -12.25 -18.29
CA LYS A 119 7.88 -11.13 -18.92
C LYS A 119 8.76 -10.18 -19.74
N HIS A 120 10.07 -10.44 -19.76
CA HIS A 120 11.12 -9.63 -20.39
C HIS A 120 11.00 -8.12 -20.09
N ARG A 121 10.62 -7.76 -18.85
CA ARG A 121 10.42 -6.36 -18.43
C ARG A 121 10.53 -6.17 -16.92
N HIS A 122 10.72 -4.92 -16.49
CA HIS A 122 10.75 -4.54 -15.08
C HIS A 122 9.34 -4.51 -14.48
N LEU A 123 9.15 -5.24 -13.39
CA LEU A 123 7.90 -5.30 -12.64
C LEU A 123 8.16 -5.60 -11.15
N VAL A 124 7.16 -5.30 -10.34
CA VAL A 124 7.03 -5.82 -8.99
C VAL A 124 5.75 -6.64 -8.91
N LYS A 125 5.76 -7.70 -8.11
CA LYS A 125 4.59 -8.54 -7.87
C LYS A 125 4.24 -8.48 -6.38
N PRO A 126 3.52 -7.45 -5.92
CA PRO A 126 2.97 -7.47 -4.57
C PRO A 126 1.99 -8.63 -4.41
N MET A 127 2.06 -9.31 -3.27
CA MET A 127 1.03 -10.24 -2.84
C MET A 127 0.06 -9.48 -1.93
N ILE A 128 -1.20 -9.41 -2.33
CA ILE A 128 -2.27 -8.85 -1.50
C ILE A 128 -3.01 -10.04 -0.90
N ILE A 129 -3.17 -10.02 0.42
CA ILE A 129 -3.93 -11.04 1.15
C ILE A 129 -5.16 -10.36 1.72
N THR A 130 -6.33 -10.85 1.36
CA THR A 130 -7.62 -10.36 1.86
C THR A 130 -8.49 -11.53 2.32
N ALA A 131 -9.48 -11.23 3.15
CA ALA A 131 -10.61 -12.14 3.36
C ALA A 131 -11.70 -11.85 2.30
N SER A 132 -12.71 -12.71 2.21
CA SER A 132 -13.89 -12.42 1.40
C SER A 132 -14.72 -11.28 2.01
N VAL A 133 -15.65 -10.69 1.26
CA VAL A 133 -16.60 -9.71 1.82
C VAL A 133 -18.00 -10.28 1.73
N SER A 134 -18.69 -10.39 2.86
CA SER A 134 -20.13 -10.62 2.91
C SER A 134 -20.85 -9.35 2.46
N ILE A 135 -21.38 -9.38 1.24
CA ILE A 135 -22.23 -8.33 0.70
C ILE A 135 -23.64 -8.54 1.27
N TRP A 136 -23.82 -8.33 2.57
CA TRP A 136 -25.15 -8.22 3.16
C TRP A 136 -25.27 -6.79 3.68
N GLU A 137 -25.80 -5.92 2.82
CA GLU A 137 -26.31 -4.62 3.26
C GLU A 137 -27.38 -4.89 4.32
N SER A 138 -27.15 -4.38 5.52
CA SER A 138 -28.17 -4.31 6.56
C SER A 138 -29.28 -3.40 6.03
N SER A 139 -30.36 -4.02 5.56
CA SER A 139 -31.64 -3.34 5.26
C SER A 139 -32.34 -2.97 6.56
#